data_AF-A0A4D6NF84-F1
#
_entry.id   AF-A0A4D6NF84-F1
#
_cell.length_a   1.000
_cell.length_b   1.000
_cell.length_c   1.000
_cell.angle_alpha   90.00
_cell.angle_beta   90.00
_cell.angle_gamma   90.00
#
_symmetry.space_group_name_H-M   'P 1'
#
loop_
_entity.id
_entity.type
_entity.pdbx_description
1 polymer ?
#
loop_
_entity_poly.entity_id
_entity_poly.type
_entity_poly.pdbx_seq_one_letter_code
_entity_poly.pdbx_strand_id
1 'polypeptide(L)'
;MKLLEIFLAMMESLMSLNFLKMLKVTNNDTSSDSSVDPAAAGLQVASDGKPKILDILDCTGSRDVDTSKVVKADADGCILGASG
;
A
#
# COMPACT_ATOMS: atom_id res chain seq x y z
N MET A 1 -35.27 12.88 19.61
CA MET A 1 -34.10 12.18 20.17
C MET A 1 -33.48 11.13 19.25
N LYS A 2 -34.22 10.40 18.40
CA LYS A 2 -33.63 9.36 17.53
C LYS A 2 -32.68 9.87 16.43
N LEU A 3 -32.81 11.13 16.00
CA LEU A 3 -31.98 11.71 14.93
C LEU A 3 -30.56 12.10 15.39
N LEU A 4 -30.40 12.46 16.67
CA LEU A 4 -29.10 12.84 17.24
C LEU A 4 -28.23 11.60 17.55
N GLU A 5 -28.87 10.51 18.00
CA GLU A 5 -28.24 9.19 18.18
C GLU A 5 -27.69 8.63 16.85
N ILE A 6 -28.43 8.79 15.75
CA ILE A 6 -27.98 8.37 14.41
C ILE A 6 -26.82 9.25 13.92
N PHE A 7 -26.83 10.55 14.23
CA PHE A 7 -25.76 11.47 13.86
C PHE A 7 -24.46 11.15 14.63
N LEU A 8 -24.55 10.87 15.94
CA LEU A 8 -23.40 10.39 16.70
C LEU A 8 -22.92 9.01 16.22
N ALA A 9 -23.82 8.07 15.92
CA ALA A 9 -23.46 6.77 15.38
C ALA A 9 -22.81 6.87 13.98
N MET A 10 -23.19 7.84 13.15
CA MET A 10 -22.50 8.15 11.89
C MET A 10 -21.13 8.74 12.12
N MET A 11 -20.96 9.63 13.10
CA MET A 11 -19.66 10.22 13.44
C MET A 11 -18.70 9.17 14.05
N GLU A 12 -19.21 8.27 14.90
CA GLU A 12 -18.47 7.13 15.45
C GLU A 12 -18.12 6.09 14.36
N SER A 13 -19.05 5.83 13.42
CA SER A 13 -18.82 4.94 12.26
C SER A 13 -17.79 5.53 11.28
N LEU A 14 -17.80 6.85 11.06
CA LEU A 14 -16.78 7.59 10.30
C LEU A 14 -15.41 7.56 11.01
N MET A 15 -15.38 7.46 12.35
CA MET A 15 -14.12 7.27 13.11
C MET A 15 -13.62 5.82 13.12
N SER A 16 -14.50 4.83 12.96
CA SER A 16 -14.12 3.40 12.82
C SER A 16 -13.48 3.10 11.45
N LEU A 17 -13.68 3.96 10.45
CA LEU A 17 -13.02 3.91 9.14
C LEU A 17 -11.54 4.39 9.16
N ASN A 18 -10.88 4.41 10.32
CA ASN A 18 -9.51 4.93 10.47
C ASN A 18 -8.41 3.87 10.44
N PHE A 19 -8.73 2.61 10.24
CA PHE A 19 -7.74 1.56 9.98
C PHE A 19 -8.04 0.91 8.64
N LEU A 20 -7.75 1.62 7.54
CA LEU A 20 -7.60 0.93 6.26
C LEU A 20 -6.25 0.21 6.29
N LYS A 21 -6.23 -0.97 6.93
CA LYS A 21 -5.10 -1.89 6.90
C LYS A 21 -5.07 -2.51 5.50
N MET A 22 -4.63 -1.74 4.52
CA MET A 22 -4.69 -2.13 3.12
C MET A 22 -3.52 -3.05 2.79
N LEU A 23 -3.60 -4.29 3.28
CA LEU A 23 -2.89 -5.41 2.68
C LEU A 23 -3.72 -5.82 1.45
N LYS A 24 -3.52 -5.14 0.32
CA LYS A 24 -4.20 -5.50 -0.92
C LYS A 24 -3.49 -6.72 -1.51
N VAL A 25 -3.94 -7.92 -1.14
CA VAL A 25 -3.58 -9.14 -1.89
C VAL A 25 -4.35 -9.07 -3.20
N THR A 26 -3.70 -8.62 -4.28
CA THR A 26 -4.29 -8.64 -5.62
C THR A 26 -4.35 -10.09 -6.10
N ASN A 27 -5.51 -10.73 -5.97
CA ASN A 27 -5.84 -11.88 -6.81
C ASN A 27 -6.20 -11.34 -8.21
N ASN A 28 -6.05 -12.17 -9.25
CA ASN A 28 -6.08 -11.88 -10.71
C ASN A 28 -7.29 -11.12 -11.31
N ASP A 29 -8.04 -10.34 -10.53
CA ASP A 29 -9.16 -9.55 -11.00
C ASP A 29 -8.67 -8.19 -11.51
N THR A 30 -8.81 -8.00 -12.81
CA THR A 30 -8.37 -6.85 -13.58
C THR A 30 -8.99 -5.52 -13.12
N SER A 31 -8.09 -4.57 -12.81
CA SER A 31 -8.06 -3.19 -13.33
C SER A 31 -8.89 -2.05 -12.71
N SER A 32 -9.17 -1.99 -11.40
CA SER A 32 -9.55 -0.68 -10.80
C SER A 32 -9.06 -0.39 -9.39
N ASP A 33 -8.46 -1.35 -8.70
CA ASP A 33 -7.97 -1.18 -7.32
C ASP A 33 -6.46 -1.43 -7.15
N SER A 34 -5.69 -1.44 -8.25
CA SER A 34 -4.30 -1.94 -8.23
C SER A 34 -3.23 -0.92 -7.85
N SER A 35 -3.53 0.39 -7.90
CA SER A 35 -2.54 1.44 -7.63
C SER A 35 -2.99 2.39 -6.54
N VAL A 36 -2.11 2.62 -5.58
CA VAL A 36 -2.32 3.49 -4.43
C VAL A 36 -1.16 4.47 -4.41
N ASP A 37 -1.46 5.77 -4.31
CA ASP A 37 -0.45 6.80 -4.10
C ASP A 37 -0.38 7.15 -2.60
N PRO A 38 0.67 6.74 -1.87
CA PRO A 38 0.82 7.04 -0.45
C PRO A 38 1.03 8.53 -0.17
N ALA A 39 1.49 9.29 -1.16
CA ALA A 39 1.69 10.73 -1.03
C ALA A 39 0.36 11.50 -1.16
N ALA A 40 -0.70 10.86 -1.68
CA ALA A 40 -1.99 11.50 -1.86
C ALA A 40 -2.52 12.10 -0.55
N ALA A 41 -3.06 13.31 -0.65
CA ALA A 41 -3.60 14.03 0.50
C ALA A 41 -4.67 13.17 1.20
N GLY A 42 -4.54 13.05 2.53
CA GLY A 42 -5.45 12.25 3.34
C GLY A 42 -5.06 10.78 3.53
N LEU A 43 -3.99 10.29 2.89
CA LEU A 43 -3.43 8.94 3.08
C LEU A 43 -2.12 8.90 3.89
N GLN A 44 -1.61 10.06 4.31
CA GLN A 44 -0.32 10.16 4.99
C GLN A 44 -0.42 9.76 6.47
N VAL A 45 -1.41 10.30 7.20
CA VAL A 45 -1.49 10.20 8.67
C VAL A 45 -2.93 9.92 9.11
N ALA A 46 -3.08 8.98 10.05
CA ALA A 46 -4.33 8.61 10.69
C ALA A 46 -4.66 9.56 11.85
N SER A 47 -5.89 9.49 12.36
CA SER A 47 -6.34 10.35 13.47
C SER A 47 -5.54 10.15 14.76
N ASP A 48 -4.86 9.02 14.93
CA ASP A 48 -3.98 8.73 16.06
C ASP A 48 -2.51 9.15 15.83
N GLY A 49 -2.23 9.86 14.73
CA GLY A 49 -0.90 10.34 14.37
C GLY A 49 0.01 9.30 13.71
N LYS A 50 -0.46 8.06 13.51
CA LYS A 50 0.33 7.01 12.84
C LYS A 50 0.11 7.01 11.33
N PRO A 51 1.02 6.43 10.53
CA PRO A 51 0.82 6.29 9.09
C PRO A 51 -0.45 5.48 8.77
N LYS A 52 -1.26 5.92 7.80
CA LYS A 52 -2.42 5.13 7.33
C LYS A 52 -2.01 3.92 6.48
N ILE A 53 -0.89 4.02 5.76
CA ILE A 53 -0.34 2.94 4.94
C ILE A 53 0.90 2.41 5.65
N LEU A 54 0.91 1.10 5.90
CA LEU A 54 2.05 0.42 6.54
C LEU A 54 3.02 -0.15 5.51
N ASP A 55 2.49 -0.76 4.44
CA ASP A 55 3.29 -1.41 3.41
C ASP A 55 2.49 -1.49 2.09
N ILE A 56 3.19 -1.67 0.98
CA ILE A 56 2.63 -1.84 -0.36
C ILE A 56 3.32 -3.02 -1.01
N LEU A 57 2.57 -4.10 -1.20
CA LEU A 57 3.05 -5.32 -1.81
C LEU A 57 2.42 -5.47 -3.19
N ASP A 58 3.26 -5.68 -4.20
CA ASP A 58 2.82 -6.11 -5.52
C ASP A 58 2.83 -7.64 -5.55
N CYS A 59 1.65 -8.25 -5.46
CA CYS A 59 1.51 -9.70 -5.51
C CYS A 59 1.19 -10.23 -6.91
N THR A 60 1.30 -9.38 -7.94
CA THR A 60 1.04 -9.80 -9.34
C THR A 60 2.20 -10.59 -9.94
N GLY A 61 3.40 -10.43 -9.39
CA GLY A 61 4.64 -10.94 -9.97
C GLY A 61 5.10 -10.21 -11.23
N SER A 62 4.40 -9.15 -11.66
CA SER A 62 4.72 -8.42 -12.90
C SER A 62 6.01 -7.59 -12.83
N ARG A 63 6.56 -7.41 -11.63
CA ARG A 63 7.77 -6.63 -11.35
C ARG A 63 8.85 -7.45 -10.65
N ASP A 64 8.71 -8.77 -10.64
CA ASP A 64 9.70 -9.65 -10.05
C ASP A 64 10.97 -9.65 -10.91
N VAL A 65 12.12 -9.48 -10.27
CA VAL A 65 13.42 -9.56 -10.93
C VAL A 65 14.13 -10.82 -10.44
N ASP A 66 14.52 -11.71 -11.36
CA ASP A 66 15.29 -12.89 -11.01
C ASP A 66 16.72 -12.51 -10.58
N THR A 67 17.00 -12.72 -9.30
CA THR A 67 18.30 -12.46 -8.67
C THR A 67 19.13 -13.74 -8.44
N SER A 68 18.72 -14.86 -9.05
CA SER A 68 19.43 -16.15 -8.92
C SER A 68 20.86 -16.13 -9.49
N LYS A 69 21.13 -15.25 -10.44
CA LYS A 69 22.44 -15.12 -11.07
C LYS A 69 23.42 -14.38 -10.16
N VAL A 70 24.40 -15.12 -9.64
CA VAL A 70 25.52 -14.54 -8.87
C VAL A 70 26.63 -14.08 -9.81
N VAL A 71 27.03 -12.82 -9.73
CA VAL A 71 28.14 -12.22 -10.48
C VAL A 71 29.09 -11.48 -9.54
N LYS A 72 30.34 -11.31 -9.97
CA LYS A 72 31.30 -10.42 -9.29
C LYS A 72 31.23 -9.04 -9.93
N ALA A 73 31.46 -8.01 -9.12
CA ALA A 73 31.70 -6.67 -9.65
C ALA A 73 32.95 -6.66 -10.54
N ASP A 74 32.96 -5.80 -11.55
CA ASP A 74 34.12 -5.57 -12.41
C ASP A 74 35.24 -4.80 -11.69
N ALA A 75 36.30 -4.47 -12.42
CA ALA A 75 37.47 -3.77 -11.88
C ALA A 75 37.15 -2.37 -11.33
N ASP A 76 36.06 -1.75 -11.80
CA ASP A 76 35.60 -0.43 -11.37
C ASP A 76 34.53 -0.52 -10.26
N GLY A 77 34.20 -1.72 -9.82
CA GLY A 77 33.19 -1.96 -8.78
C GLY A 77 31.75 -1.94 -9.27
N CYS A 78 31.53 -2.06 -10.59
CA CYS A 78 30.21 -2.04 -11.19
C CYS A 78 29.63 -3.46 -11.38
N ILE A 79 28.30 -3.56 -11.28
CA ILE A 79 27.53 -4.77 -11.61
C ILE A 79 26.47 -4.37 -12.64
N LEU A 80 26.35 -5.13 -13.72
CA LEU A 80 25.28 -4.93 -14.70
C LEU A 80 23.92 -5.29 -14.07
N GLY A 81 22.99 -4.34 -14.06
CA GLY A 81 21.65 -4.56 -13.51
C GLY A 81 20.85 -5.60 -14.28
N ALA A 82 19.96 -6.28 -13.56
CA ALA A 82 18.92 -7.14 -14.13
C ALA A 82 17.62 -6.34 -14.29
N SER A 83 16.84 -6.65 -15.32
CA SER A 83 15.49 -6.09 -15.54
C SER A 83 14.45 -7.21 -15.47
N GLY A 84 13.27 -6.89 -14.94
CA GLY A 84 12.06 -7.70 -14.99
C GLY A 84 11.19 -7.33 -16.18
#